data_AF-A0A974WEF0-F1
#
_entry.id   AF-A0A974WEF0-F1
#
_cell.length_a   1.000
_cell.length_b   1.000
_cell.length_c   1.000
_cell.angle_alpha   90.00
_cell.angle_beta   90.00
_cell.angle_gamma   90.00
#
_symmetry.space_group_name_H-M   'P 1'
#
loop_
_entity.id
_entity.type
_entity.pdbx_description
1 polymer ?
#
loop_
_entity_poly.entity_id
_entity_poly.type
_entity_poly.pdbx_seq_one_letter_code
_entity_poly.pdbx_strand_id
1 'polypeptide(L)'
;MIYDFLKGKSSEWLESKLLRKLKTESHFNYAPVFNATWNKIKVSNSFYYHEEDECINYMFAYKNKYATEHWGHLPRFHIAECEVRQQYSNYVFASQMPVGIYCTDKRVNIGQHKLELCSKCNKEITLFSFGSPDKEWFDVILDIASKKHKKYVPSEISRTGYTKDWGQVSYARRAQEDFTCEGCKIQLLHDDAYYLEVHHKNRKKEDNRKKNLKVLCIECHSEVDDLHRKNYSQGDNALKLSSFKNRFRN
;
A
#
# COMPACT_ATOMS: atom_id res chain seq x y z
N MET A 1 -17.01 -28.40 33.04
CA MET A 1 -17.19 -27.11 32.33
C MET A 1 -16.91 -27.38 30.87
N ILE A 2 -17.95 -27.49 30.05
CA ILE A 2 -17.80 -27.74 28.61
C ILE A 2 -17.61 -26.36 27.98
N TYR A 3 -16.42 -26.11 27.46
CA TYR A 3 -16.18 -24.90 26.67
C TYR A 3 -17.01 -25.00 25.38
N ASP A 4 -17.97 -24.11 25.21
CA ASP A 4 -18.70 -23.97 23.96
C ASP A 4 -17.82 -23.14 23.01
N PHE A 5 -17.27 -23.81 22.00
CA PHE A 5 -16.44 -23.17 20.97
C PHE A 5 -17.27 -22.56 19.83
N LEU A 6 -18.58 -22.80 19.83
CA LEU A 6 -19.52 -22.31 18.83
C LEU A 6 -20.25 -21.05 19.29
N LYS A 7 -20.33 -20.79 20.60
CA LYS A 7 -21.00 -19.61 21.16
C LYS A 7 -20.30 -19.04 22.39
N GLY A 8 -20.51 -17.74 22.64
CA GLY A 8 -20.00 -17.02 23.81
C GLY A 8 -18.52 -16.64 23.72
N LYS A 9 -17.95 -16.21 24.86
CA LYS A 9 -16.63 -15.55 24.92
C LYS A 9 -15.49 -16.37 24.31
N SER A 10 -15.50 -17.70 24.43
CA SER A 10 -14.48 -18.57 23.85
C SER A 10 -14.54 -18.58 22.32
N SER A 11 -15.75 -18.60 21.75
CA SER A 11 -15.97 -18.53 20.31
C SER A 11 -15.55 -17.17 19.75
N GLU A 12 -15.96 -16.07 20.39
CA GLU A 12 -15.56 -14.71 20.04
C GLU A 12 -14.03 -14.52 20.06
N TRP A 13 -13.38 -15.07 21.09
CA TRP A 13 -11.92 -15.02 21.19
C TRP A 13 -11.24 -15.79 20.05
N LEU A 14 -11.71 -17.00 19.73
CA LEU A 14 -11.16 -17.79 18.62
C LEU A 14 -11.37 -17.08 17.28
N GLU A 15 -12.57 -16.54 17.02
CA GLU A 15 -12.86 -15.76 15.82
C GLU A 15 -11.91 -14.57 15.70
N SER A 16 -11.66 -13.84 16.80
CA SER A 16 -10.70 -12.72 16.79
C SER A 16 -9.28 -13.14 16.43
N LYS A 17 -8.83 -14.33 16.87
CA LYS A 17 -7.50 -14.87 16.55
C LYS A 17 -7.42 -15.31 15.09
N LEU A 18 -8.48 -15.95 14.59
CA LEU A 18 -8.59 -16.36 13.19
C LEU A 18 -8.59 -15.13 12.28
N LEU A 19 -9.46 -14.15 12.51
CA LEU A 19 -9.51 -12.91 11.72
C LEU A 19 -8.17 -12.17 11.72
N ARG A 20 -7.46 -12.16 12.86
CA ARG A 20 -6.11 -11.57 12.92
C ARG A 20 -5.12 -12.33 12.02
N LYS A 21 -5.16 -13.66 12.02
CA LYS A 21 -4.34 -14.50 11.14
C LYS A 21 -4.69 -14.26 9.65
N LEU A 22 -5.97 -14.25 9.32
CA LEU A 22 -6.46 -13.99 7.96
C LEU A 22 -6.08 -12.59 7.49
N LYS A 23 -6.03 -11.61 8.39
CA LYS A 23 -5.53 -10.27 8.10
C LYS A 23 -4.05 -10.26 7.77
N THR A 24 -3.22 -10.95 8.54
CA THR A 24 -1.77 -10.99 8.32
C THR A 24 -1.38 -11.76 7.06
N GLU A 25 -2.12 -12.82 6.70
CA GLU A 25 -1.83 -13.69 5.56
C GLU A 25 -2.48 -13.21 4.25
N SER A 26 -3.31 -12.16 4.31
CA SER A 26 -4.00 -11.63 3.13
C SER A 26 -3.02 -11.03 2.12
N HIS A 27 -3.26 -11.26 0.83
CA HIS A 27 -2.56 -10.57 -0.27
C HIS A 27 -2.81 -9.06 -0.31
N PHE A 28 -3.77 -8.55 0.46
CA PHE A 28 -4.02 -7.11 0.66
C PHE A 28 -3.31 -6.57 1.90
N ASN A 29 -2.65 -7.43 2.68
CA ASN A 29 -1.78 -6.98 3.75
C ASN A 29 -0.54 -6.32 3.12
N TYR A 30 -0.24 -5.12 3.60
CA TYR A 30 0.91 -4.37 3.16
C TYR A 30 1.73 -4.03 4.39
N ALA A 31 2.95 -4.58 4.46
CA ALA A 31 3.90 -4.31 5.52
C ALA A 31 4.85 -3.17 5.06
N PRO A 32 4.62 -1.93 5.48
CA PRO A 32 5.48 -0.83 5.11
C PRO A 32 6.85 -0.92 5.79
N VAL A 33 7.86 -0.46 5.08
CA VAL A 33 9.23 -0.34 5.56
C VAL A 33 9.51 1.13 5.82
N PHE A 34 10.05 1.46 6.99
CA PHE A 34 10.42 2.82 7.37
C PHE A 34 11.86 2.87 7.87
N ASN A 35 12.52 4.01 7.68
CA ASN A 35 13.90 4.26 8.13
C ASN A 35 14.90 3.20 7.64
N ALA A 36 14.67 2.60 6.48
CA ALA A 36 15.62 1.66 5.89
C ALA A 36 16.90 2.40 5.47
N THR A 37 18.03 1.72 5.65
CA THR A 37 19.37 2.19 5.29
C THR A 37 19.74 1.71 3.88
N TRP A 38 20.65 2.41 3.22
CA TRP A 38 21.06 2.14 1.82
C TRP A 38 21.42 0.68 1.53
N ASN A 39 22.08 -0.01 2.46
CA ASN A 39 22.47 -1.42 2.32
C ASN A 39 21.29 -2.39 2.14
N LYS A 40 20.07 -1.99 2.50
CA LYS A 40 18.84 -2.79 2.30
C LYS A 40 18.12 -2.43 1.00
N ILE A 41 18.61 -1.46 0.26
CA ILE A 41 17.92 -0.91 -0.91
C ILE A 41 18.61 -1.40 -2.18
N LYS A 42 17.80 -1.85 -3.12
CA LYS A 42 18.20 -2.18 -4.49
C LYS A 42 17.76 -1.07 -5.44
N VAL A 43 18.49 -0.91 -6.54
CA VAL A 43 18.20 0.09 -7.58
C VAL A 43 17.99 -0.62 -8.92
N SER A 44 16.87 -0.36 -9.57
CA SER A 44 16.54 -0.94 -10.89
C SER A 44 15.68 0.03 -11.66
N ASN A 45 15.99 0.22 -12.95
CA ASN A 45 15.31 1.18 -13.82
C ASN A 45 15.18 2.59 -13.19
N SER A 46 16.23 3.02 -12.49
CA SER A 46 16.31 4.29 -11.75
C SER A 46 15.42 4.42 -10.51
N PHE A 47 14.69 3.39 -10.10
CA PHE A 47 13.87 3.40 -8.87
C PHE A 47 14.51 2.61 -7.74
N TYR A 48 14.25 3.04 -6.51
CA TYR A 48 14.61 2.30 -5.30
C TYR A 48 13.55 1.26 -4.97
N TYR A 49 13.99 0.08 -4.55
CA TYR A 49 13.09 -0.94 -4.03
C TYR A 49 13.75 -1.77 -2.92
N HIS A 50 12.90 -2.31 -2.05
CA HIS A 50 13.22 -3.27 -1.02
C HIS A 50 12.55 -4.59 -1.38
N GLU A 51 13.27 -5.71 -1.24
CA GLU A 51 12.75 -7.04 -1.54
C GLU A 51 12.85 -7.91 -0.29
N GLU A 52 11.72 -8.50 0.13
CA GLU A 52 11.60 -9.37 1.29
C GLU A 52 10.49 -10.39 1.02
N ASP A 53 10.76 -11.68 1.24
CA ASP A 53 9.79 -12.78 1.12
C ASP A 53 8.90 -12.77 -0.15
N GLU A 54 9.54 -12.69 -1.32
CA GLU A 54 8.88 -12.58 -2.63
C GLU A 54 8.04 -11.29 -2.83
N CYS A 55 8.09 -10.33 -1.91
CA CYS A 55 7.44 -9.03 -2.05
C CYS A 55 8.45 -7.96 -2.45
N ILE A 56 8.05 -7.07 -3.35
CA ILE A 56 8.83 -5.91 -3.77
C ILE A 56 8.09 -4.65 -3.34
N ASN A 57 8.76 -3.82 -2.54
CA ASN A 57 8.27 -2.51 -2.14
C ASN A 57 9.12 -1.45 -2.83
N TYR A 58 8.51 -0.61 -3.67
CA TYR A 58 9.15 0.62 -4.12
C TYR A 58 9.39 1.53 -2.91
N MET A 59 10.51 2.25 -2.94
CA MET A 59 10.97 3.08 -1.85
C MET A 59 11.18 4.52 -2.33
N PHE A 60 11.06 5.47 -1.41
CA PHE A 60 11.57 6.82 -1.61
C PHE A 60 12.60 7.16 -0.53
N ALA A 61 13.60 7.94 -0.92
CA ALA A 61 14.60 8.51 -0.04
C ALA A 61 14.12 9.85 0.52
N TYR A 62 14.36 10.11 1.80
CA TYR A 62 14.10 11.41 2.42
C TYR A 62 15.08 11.64 3.59
N LYS A 63 15.18 12.89 4.03
CA LYS A 63 15.96 13.24 5.23
C LYS A 63 15.02 13.21 6.43
N ASN A 64 15.15 12.19 7.28
CA ASN A 64 14.38 12.13 8.54
C ASN A 64 14.89 13.12 9.60
N LYS A 65 16.12 13.64 9.46
CA LYS A 65 16.68 14.74 10.24
C LYS A 65 16.85 15.95 9.33
N TYR A 66 16.16 17.04 9.63
CA TYR A 66 16.14 18.22 8.79
C TYR A 66 16.04 19.52 9.60
N ALA A 67 16.70 20.56 9.14
CA ALA A 67 16.67 21.89 9.75
C ALA A 67 15.41 22.66 9.27
N THR A 68 14.23 22.19 9.69
CA THR A 68 12.95 22.69 9.18
C THR A 68 12.72 24.17 9.48
N GLU A 69 13.24 24.69 10.58
CA GLU A 69 13.08 26.12 10.90
C GLU A 69 14.04 26.99 10.12
N HIS A 70 15.29 26.53 9.96
CA HIS A 70 16.29 27.23 9.17
C HIS A 70 15.86 27.40 7.71
N TRP A 71 15.29 26.34 7.12
CA TRP A 71 14.86 26.36 5.71
C TRP A 71 13.41 26.84 5.52
N GLY A 72 12.60 26.90 6.58
CA GLY A 72 11.20 27.31 6.51
C GLY A 72 10.26 26.33 5.79
N HIS A 73 10.71 25.09 5.53
CA HIS A 73 9.92 24.06 4.88
C HIS A 73 10.33 22.64 5.32
N LEU A 74 9.52 21.64 4.95
CA LEU A 74 9.84 20.22 5.17
C LEU A 74 10.80 19.68 4.10
N PRO A 75 11.56 18.61 4.38
CA PRO A 75 12.39 17.97 3.37
C PRO A 75 11.51 17.39 2.25
N ARG A 76 12.03 17.37 1.03
CA ARG A 76 11.38 16.70 -0.11
C ARG A 76 11.78 15.22 -0.16
N PHE A 77 10.92 14.38 -0.73
CA PHE A 77 11.26 12.99 -1.00
C PHE A 77 11.77 12.78 -2.42
N HIS A 78 12.58 11.74 -2.60
CA HIS A 78 13.26 11.41 -3.83
C HIS A 78 12.98 9.96 -4.20
N ILE A 79 12.65 9.70 -5.45
CA ILE A 79 12.29 8.37 -5.95
C ILE A 79 13.42 7.70 -6.76
N ALA A 80 14.46 8.46 -7.07
CA ALA A 80 15.60 8.12 -7.91
C ALA A 80 16.85 8.89 -7.47
N GLU A 81 18.02 8.50 -7.99
CA GLU A 81 19.31 9.18 -7.81
C GLU A 81 19.38 10.48 -8.62
N CYS A 82 18.54 11.47 -8.29
CA CYS A 82 18.58 12.79 -8.94
C CYS A 82 19.75 13.65 -8.43
N GLU A 83 20.04 14.74 -9.14
CA GLU A 83 21.10 15.71 -8.83
C GLU A 83 21.14 16.11 -7.33
N VAL A 84 19.99 16.49 -6.76
CA VAL A 84 19.87 16.90 -5.35
C VAL A 84 20.14 15.72 -4.41
N ARG A 85 19.68 14.52 -4.77
CA ARG A 85 19.90 13.31 -3.96
C ARG A 85 21.39 12.96 -3.90
N GLN A 86 22.12 13.15 -4.99
CA GLN A 86 23.56 12.89 -5.08
C GLN A 86 24.40 13.93 -4.33
N GLN A 87 23.94 15.19 -4.26
CA GLN A 87 24.64 16.28 -3.59
C GLN A 87 24.71 16.12 -2.06
N TYR A 88 23.74 15.44 -1.46
CA TYR A 88 23.62 15.31 -0.01
C TYR A 88 23.70 13.85 0.46
N SER A 89 24.11 13.65 1.71
CA SER A 89 24.17 12.34 2.36
C SER A 89 23.11 12.19 3.46
N ASN A 90 23.11 11.05 4.18
CA ASN A 90 22.24 10.76 5.31
C ASN A 90 20.74 10.69 4.97
N TYR A 91 20.42 10.11 3.81
CA TYR A 91 19.06 9.76 3.46
C TYR A 91 18.67 8.43 4.11
N VAL A 92 17.41 8.34 4.50
CA VAL A 92 16.75 7.09 4.86
C VAL A 92 15.63 6.80 3.87
N PHE A 93 15.20 5.56 3.83
CA PHE A 93 14.21 5.08 2.87
C PHE A 93 12.92 4.66 3.57
N ALA A 94 11.80 4.93 2.92
CA ALA A 94 10.50 4.43 3.33
C ALA A 94 9.66 3.99 2.12
N SER A 95 8.72 3.08 2.34
CA SER A 95 7.79 2.59 1.31
C SER A 95 6.38 3.17 1.45
N GLN A 96 6.13 3.96 2.50
CA GLN A 96 4.82 4.54 2.80
C GLN A 96 4.94 5.97 3.35
N MET A 97 3.94 6.80 3.03
CA MET A 97 3.67 8.11 3.65
C MET A 97 2.49 8.00 4.63
N PRO A 98 2.44 8.85 5.68
CA PRO A 98 3.41 9.88 6.07
C PRO A 98 4.67 9.30 6.75
N VAL A 99 5.68 10.14 7.01
CA VAL A 99 6.94 9.77 7.69
C VAL A 99 7.28 10.72 8.82
N GLY A 100 7.99 10.21 9.82
CA GLY A 100 8.44 10.99 10.97
C GLY A 100 9.61 11.91 10.63
N ILE A 101 9.54 13.17 11.05
CA ILE A 101 10.62 14.15 10.87
C ILE A 101 11.15 14.63 12.23
N TYR A 102 12.46 14.69 12.35
CA TYR A 102 13.18 15.27 13.47
C TYR A 102 13.76 16.64 13.07
N CYS A 103 13.28 17.70 13.71
CA CYS A 103 13.79 19.05 13.53
C CYS A 103 15.13 19.17 14.27
N THR A 104 16.22 19.39 13.52
CA THR A 104 17.56 19.51 14.10
C THR A 104 17.78 20.84 14.81
N ASP A 105 17.08 21.90 14.40
CA ASP A 105 17.19 23.24 14.97
C ASP A 105 16.69 23.24 16.43
N LYS A 106 15.49 22.69 16.63
CA LYS A 106 14.83 22.57 17.94
C LYS A 106 15.16 21.28 18.70
N ARG A 107 15.88 20.35 18.07
CA ARG A 107 16.20 19.02 18.61
C ARG A 107 14.96 18.23 19.05
N VAL A 108 13.86 18.33 18.30
CA VAL A 108 12.56 17.73 18.63
C VAL A 108 11.98 16.94 17.45
N ASN A 109 11.23 15.88 17.74
CA ASN A 109 10.44 15.19 16.72
C ASN A 109 9.16 16.00 16.46
N ILE A 110 8.93 16.38 15.20
CA ILE A 110 7.78 17.21 14.80
C ILE A 110 6.59 16.39 14.30
N GLY A 111 6.62 15.06 14.47
CA GLY A 111 5.53 14.16 14.10
C GLY A 111 5.62 13.61 12.68
N GLN A 112 4.50 13.04 12.23
CA GLN A 112 4.35 12.42 10.91
C GLN A 112 3.90 13.46 9.88
N HIS A 113 4.63 13.55 8.77
CA HIS A 113 4.36 14.51 7.70
C HIS A 113 4.28 13.83 6.34
N LYS A 114 3.39 14.34 5.49
CA LYS A 114 3.43 14.08 4.06
C LYS A 114 4.48 15.00 3.44
N LEU A 115 5.41 14.42 2.71
CA LEU A 115 6.49 15.17 2.06
C LEU A 115 6.15 15.43 0.60
N GLU A 116 6.63 16.54 0.06
CA GLU A 116 6.51 16.84 -1.36
C GLU A 116 7.59 16.14 -2.18
N LEU A 117 7.27 15.79 -3.43
CA LEU A 117 8.23 15.23 -4.36
C LEU A 117 9.31 16.28 -4.69
N CYS A 118 10.56 15.83 -4.80
CA CYS A 118 11.66 16.65 -5.31
C CYS A 118 11.34 17.12 -6.74
N SER A 119 11.40 18.43 -6.98
CA SER A 119 11.10 19.03 -8.30
C SER A 119 11.98 18.48 -9.43
N LYS A 120 13.24 18.11 -9.14
CA LYS A 120 14.15 17.46 -10.08
C LYS A 120 13.72 16.02 -10.38
N CYS A 121 13.31 15.26 -9.36
CA CYS A 121 12.73 13.92 -9.56
C CYS A 121 11.44 14.00 -10.38
N ASN A 122 10.60 15.02 -10.15
CA ASN A 122 9.37 15.18 -10.94
C ASN A 122 9.68 15.36 -12.43
N LYS A 123 10.66 16.21 -12.78
CA LYS A 123 11.11 16.41 -14.17
C LYS A 123 11.59 15.10 -14.82
N GLU A 124 12.37 14.30 -14.11
CA GLU A 124 12.87 13.00 -14.58
C GLU A 124 11.73 11.97 -14.80
N ILE A 125 10.66 12.02 -13.99
CA ILE A 125 9.49 11.14 -14.14
C ILE A 125 8.53 11.65 -15.22
N THR A 126 8.37 12.96 -15.39
CA THR A 126 7.40 13.53 -16.35
C THR A 126 7.69 13.21 -17.81
N LEU A 127 8.90 12.72 -18.13
CA LEU A 127 9.18 12.10 -19.44
C LEU A 127 8.36 10.81 -19.67
N PHE A 128 7.80 10.21 -18.61
CA PHE A 128 7.07 8.94 -18.62
C PHE A 128 5.58 9.04 -18.21
N SER A 129 5.07 10.19 -17.76
CA SER A 129 3.64 10.38 -17.45
C SER A 129 3.25 11.86 -17.37
N PHE A 130 2.19 12.23 -18.07
CA PHE A 130 1.48 13.51 -17.91
C PHE A 130 0.88 13.57 -16.51
N GLY A 131 1.35 14.47 -15.63
CA GLY A 131 0.78 14.59 -14.28
C GLY A 131 1.23 15.83 -13.51
N SER A 132 0.37 16.22 -12.56
CA SER A 132 0.42 17.40 -11.67
C SER A 132 1.76 17.57 -10.93
N PRO A 133 2.19 18.81 -10.61
CA PRO A 133 3.38 19.08 -9.78
C PRO A 133 3.31 18.45 -8.37
N ASP A 134 2.12 18.22 -7.83
CA ASP A 134 1.91 17.72 -6.46
C ASP A 134 1.52 16.23 -6.46
N LYS A 135 2.47 15.34 -6.79
CA LYS A 135 2.24 13.89 -6.74
C LYS A 135 2.40 13.37 -5.31
N GLU A 136 1.31 12.85 -4.76
CA GLU A 136 1.37 12.02 -3.55
C GLU A 136 2.13 10.72 -3.85
N TRP A 137 2.67 10.10 -2.80
CA TRP A 137 3.44 8.87 -2.96
C TRP A 137 2.64 7.72 -3.60
N PHE A 138 1.36 7.57 -3.26
CA PHE A 138 0.53 6.53 -3.87
C PHE A 138 0.35 6.77 -5.38
N ASP A 139 0.31 8.02 -5.86
CA ASP A 139 0.21 8.29 -7.29
C ASP A 139 1.46 7.83 -8.03
N VAL A 140 2.64 8.02 -7.44
CA VAL A 140 3.91 7.51 -7.99
C VAL A 140 3.86 5.99 -8.13
N ILE A 141 3.42 5.27 -7.09
CA ILE A 141 3.28 3.80 -7.14
C ILE A 141 2.35 3.37 -8.26
N LEU A 142 1.18 3.99 -8.35
CA LEU A 142 0.18 3.62 -9.34
C LEU A 142 0.63 3.96 -10.76
N ASP A 143 1.39 5.05 -10.95
CA ASP A 143 1.96 5.40 -12.25
C ASP A 143 3.04 4.39 -12.67
N ILE A 144 3.89 3.94 -11.74
CA ILE A 144 4.88 2.88 -11.99
C ILE A 144 4.19 1.56 -12.35
N ALA A 145 3.13 1.20 -11.63
CA ALA A 145 2.40 -0.06 -11.84
C ALA A 145 1.53 -0.05 -13.11
N SER A 146 1.03 1.14 -13.52
CA SER A 146 0.11 1.29 -14.65
C SER A 146 0.75 1.62 -15.99
N LYS A 147 2.09 1.71 -16.08
CA LYS A 147 2.82 1.94 -17.33
C LYS A 147 2.28 1.05 -18.46
N LYS A 148 1.79 1.70 -19.52
CA LYS A 148 1.18 1.01 -20.67
C LYS A 148 2.19 0.02 -21.25
N HIS A 149 1.81 -1.26 -21.35
CA HIS A 149 2.67 -2.38 -21.78
C HIS A 149 3.77 -2.81 -20.78
N LYS A 150 3.71 -2.43 -19.50
CA LYS A 150 4.53 -3.08 -18.47
C LYS A 150 4.21 -4.58 -18.49
N LYS A 151 5.17 -5.36 -18.98
CA LYS A 151 5.14 -6.82 -18.94
C LYS A 151 6.03 -7.22 -17.78
N TYR A 152 5.42 -7.73 -16.73
CA TYR A 152 6.15 -8.33 -15.63
C TYR A 152 6.87 -9.58 -16.15
N VAL A 153 8.17 -9.68 -15.87
CA VAL A 153 8.90 -10.91 -16.16
C VAL A 153 8.47 -12.00 -15.16
N PRO A 154 8.64 -13.30 -15.46
CA PRO A 154 8.20 -14.37 -14.56
C PRO A 154 8.76 -14.25 -13.13
N SER A 155 9.97 -13.70 -12.96
CA SER A 155 10.58 -13.47 -11.64
C SER A 155 9.91 -12.35 -10.82
N GLU A 156 9.06 -11.53 -11.44
CA GLU A 156 8.26 -10.47 -10.79
C GLU A 156 6.82 -10.92 -10.52
N ILE A 157 6.48 -12.17 -10.82
CA ILE A 157 5.19 -12.78 -10.51
C ILE A 157 5.39 -13.74 -9.34
N SER A 158 4.60 -13.55 -8.29
CA SER A 158 4.54 -14.46 -7.14
C SER A 158 3.88 -15.78 -7.53
N ARG A 159 4.05 -16.80 -6.68
CA ARG A 159 3.42 -18.13 -6.86
C ARG A 159 1.89 -18.08 -6.95
N THR A 160 1.27 -17.02 -6.45
CA THR A 160 -0.19 -16.81 -6.45
C THR A 160 -0.72 -16.13 -7.72
N GLY A 161 0.18 -15.80 -8.65
CA GLY A 161 -0.12 -15.11 -9.90
C GLY A 161 -0.19 -13.58 -9.78
N TYR A 162 -0.15 -13.04 -8.56
CA TYR A 162 -0.01 -11.60 -8.36
C TYR A 162 1.42 -11.16 -8.63
N THR A 163 1.56 -9.92 -9.05
CA THR A 163 2.84 -9.22 -9.14
C THR A 163 3.45 -9.05 -7.75
N LYS A 164 4.78 -9.12 -7.65
CA LYS A 164 5.48 -9.03 -6.35
C LYS A 164 5.29 -7.67 -5.65
N ASP A 165 4.92 -6.62 -6.40
CA ASP A 165 4.59 -5.29 -5.88
C ASP A 165 3.10 -5.13 -5.48
N TRP A 166 2.29 -6.19 -5.61
CA TRP A 166 0.83 -6.12 -5.43
C TRP A 166 0.38 -5.59 -4.06
N GLY A 167 1.06 -5.94 -2.99
CA GLY A 167 0.74 -5.43 -1.65
C GLY A 167 0.75 -3.90 -1.61
N GLN A 168 1.79 -3.29 -2.19
CA GLN A 168 1.93 -1.83 -2.27
C GLN A 168 0.97 -1.21 -3.30
N VAL A 169 0.79 -1.84 -4.47
CA VAL A 169 -0.13 -1.35 -5.52
C VAL A 169 -1.58 -1.34 -5.03
N SER A 170 -2.01 -2.40 -4.37
CA SER A 170 -3.36 -2.51 -3.80
C SER A 170 -3.58 -1.53 -2.65
N TYR A 171 -2.56 -1.30 -1.80
CA TYR A 171 -2.60 -0.24 -0.80
C TYR A 171 -2.73 1.14 -1.45
N ALA A 172 -1.92 1.44 -2.47
CA ALA A 172 -1.93 2.72 -3.16
C ALA A 172 -3.28 3.01 -3.84
N ARG A 173 -3.94 2.00 -4.43
CA ARG A 173 -5.31 2.14 -4.96
C ARG A 173 -6.32 2.45 -3.88
N ARG A 174 -6.27 1.74 -2.74
CA ARG A 174 -7.18 1.99 -1.61
C ARG A 174 -6.96 3.39 -1.03
N ALA A 175 -5.71 3.82 -0.88
CA ALA A 175 -5.36 5.16 -0.41
C ALA A 175 -5.82 6.26 -1.38
N GLN A 176 -5.72 6.04 -2.70
CA GLN A 176 -6.21 7.00 -3.71
C GLN A 176 -7.73 7.21 -3.65
N GLU A 177 -8.50 6.22 -3.20
CA GLU A 177 -9.95 6.33 -2.98
C GLU A 177 -10.29 6.66 -1.51
N ASP A 178 -9.35 7.16 -0.72
CA ASP A 178 -9.51 7.47 0.71
C ASP A 178 -10.11 6.30 1.52
N PHE A 179 -9.71 5.08 1.17
CA PHE A 179 -10.22 3.82 1.71
C PHE A 179 -11.76 3.68 1.61
N THR A 180 -12.32 4.21 0.53
CA THR A 180 -13.77 4.17 0.25
C THR A 180 -14.08 3.10 -0.79
N CYS A 181 -15.10 2.29 -0.52
CA CYS A 181 -15.63 1.34 -1.50
C CYS A 181 -16.22 2.08 -2.70
N GLU A 182 -15.74 1.81 -3.91
CA GLU A 182 -16.28 2.44 -5.12
C GLU A 182 -17.71 1.98 -5.43
N GLY A 183 -18.14 0.83 -4.91
CA GLY A 183 -19.49 0.25 -5.09
C GLY A 183 -20.55 0.88 -4.20
N CYS A 184 -20.42 0.74 -2.88
CA CYS A 184 -21.42 1.20 -1.89
C CYS A 184 -21.00 2.42 -1.07
N LYS A 185 -19.84 3.01 -1.36
CA LYS A 185 -19.33 4.24 -0.73
C LYS A 185 -19.05 4.16 0.78
N ILE A 186 -19.05 2.96 1.38
CA ILE A 186 -18.58 2.79 2.76
C ILE A 186 -17.08 3.11 2.84
N GLN A 187 -16.70 3.93 3.82
CA GLN A 187 -15.31 4.22 4.15
C GLN A 187 -14.82 3.29 5.27
N LEU A 188 -13.64 2.70 5.09
CA LEU A 188 -13.08 1.69 5.99
C LEU A 188 -11.65 2.05 6.39
N LEU A 189 -11.49 2.62 7.58
CA LEU A 189 -10.21 3.14 8.09
C LEU A 189 -9.54 2.18 9.08
N HIS A 190 -8.26 2.42 9.38
CA HIS A 190 -7.49 1.70 10.39
C HIS A 190 -7.60 0.17 10.24
N ASP A 191 -8.10 -0.51 11.27
CA ASP A 191 -8.18 -1.97 11.26
C ASP A 191 -9.21 -2.51 10.26
N ASP A 192 -10.21 -1.70 9.90
CA ASP A 192 -11.29 -2.06 9.00
C ASP A 192 -10.91 -1.97 7.52
N ALA A 193 -9.81 -1.29 7.20
CA ALA A 193 -9.23 -1.28 5.85
C ALA A 193 -8.92 -2.69 5.32
N TYR A 194 -8.83 -3.68 6.21
CA TYR A 194 -8.74 -5.10 5.86
C TYR A 194 -9.94 -5.61 5.04
N TYR A 195 -11.14 -5.09 5.29
CA TYR A 195 -12.34 -5.45 4.54
C TYR A 195 -12.44 -4.77 3.18
N LEU A 196 -11.50 -3.88 2.85
CA LEU A 196 -11.41 -3.21 1.57
C LEU A 196 -10.37 -3.91 0.69
N GLU A 197 -10.82 -4.33 -0.48
CA GLU A 197 -10.08 -5.15 -1.44
C GLU A 197 -10.02 -4.44 -2.80
N VAL A 198 -9.11 -4.91 -3.66
CA VAL A 198 -8.98 -4.40 -5.03
C VAL A 198 -9.30 -5.52 -6.01
N HIS A 199 -10.33 -5.29 -6.82
CA HIS A 199 -10.80 -6.19 -7.84
C HIS A 199 -10.16 -5.89 -9.21
N HIS A 200 -9.55 -6.90 -9.84
CA HIS A 200 -9.14 -6.84 -11.24
C HIS A 200 -10.32 -7.16 -12.16
N LYS A 201 -10.86 -6.15 -12.85
CA LYS A 201 -12.06 -6.25 -13.71
C LYS A 201 -11.92 -7.31 -14.81
N ASN A 202 -10.72 -7.49 -15.36
CA ASN A 202 -10.44 -8.48 -16.40
C ASN A 202 -9.93 -9.83 -15.86
N ARG A 203 -9.89 -10.01 -14.53
CA ARG A 203 -9.39 -11.20 -13.83
C ARG A 203 -7.89 -11.52 -14.04
N LYS A 204 -7.12 -10.65 -14.69
CA LYS A 204 -5.67 -10.78 -14.87
C LYS A 204 -4.94 -10.06 -13.74
N LYS A 205 -4.35 -10.82 -12.82
CA LYS A 205 -3.72 -10.34 -11.58
C LYS A 205 -2.46 -9.50 -11.82
N GLU A 206 -1.87 -9.62 -13.00
CA GLU A 206 -0.72 -8.85 -13.47
C GLU A 206 -1.11 -7.52 -14.15
N ASP A 207 -2.39 -7.32 -14.46
CA ASP A 207 -2.87 -6.09 -15.10
C ASP A 207 -3.21 -5.00 -14.07
N ASN A 208 -2.16 -4.33 -13.59
CA ASN A 208 -2.24 -3.27 -12.58
C ASN A 208 -2.58 -1.88 -13.15
N ARG A 209 -3.11 -1.78 -14.37
CA ARG A 209 -3.52 -0.48 -14.93
C ARG A 209 -4.68 0.09 -14.10
N LYS A 210 -4.62 1.38 -13.70
CA LYS A 210 -5.65 2.07 -12.89
C LYS A 210 -7.08 1.73 -13.35
N LYS A 211 -7.35 1.81 -14.67
CA LYS A 211 -8.68 1.50 -15.25
C LYS A 211 -9.21 0.08 -15.00
N ASN A 212 -8.31 -0.90 -14.82
CA ASN A 212 -8.63 -2.31 -14.60
C ASN A 212 -8.87 -2.64 -13.12
N LEU A 213 -8.44 -1.77 -12.20
CA LEU A 213 -8.59 -1.97 -10.77
C LEU A 213 -9.85 -1.27 -10.26
N LYS A 214 -10.55 -1.89 -9.32
CA LYS A 214 -11.69 -1.30 -8.61
C LYS A 214 -11.60 -1.60 -7.12
N VAL A 215 -11.67 -0.58 -6.28
CA VAL A 215 -11.66 -0.70 -4.82
C VAL A 215 -13.07 -1.05 -4.35
N LEU A 216 -13.24 -2.19 -3.70
CA LEU A 216 -14.53 -2.69 -3.22
C LEU A 216 -14.41 -3.18 -1.77
N CYS A 217 -15.44 -2.95 -0.96
CA CYS A 217 -15.56 -3.71 0.29
C CYS A 217 -15.84 -5.17 -0.04
N ILE A 218 -15.56 -6.07 0.91
CA ILE A 218 -15.72 -7.50 0.71
C ILE A 218 -17.13 -7.92 0.26
N GLU A 219 -18.17 -7.26 0.75
CA GLU A 219 -19.55 -7.52 0.33
C GLU A 219 -19.80 -7.10 -1.12
N CYS A 220 -19.36 -5.91 -1.53
CA CYS A 220 -19.47 -5.53 -2.94
C CYS A 220 -18.58 -6.39 -3.84
N HIS A 221 -17.45 -6.86 -3.33
CA HIS A 221 -16.54 -7.73 -4.08
C HIS A 221 -17.11 -9.13 -4.25
N SER A 222 -17.80 -9.67 -3.24
CA SER A 222 -18.45 -10.98 -3.32
C SER A 222 -19.56 -11.02 -4.37
N GLU A 223 -20.20 -9.89 -4.65
CA GLU A 223 -21.33 -9.80 -5.59
C GLU A 223 -20.96 -9.45 -7.03
N VAL A 224 -19.67 -9.35 -7.36
CA VAL A 224 -19.22 -8.96 -8.72
C VAL A 224 -19.71 -9.95 -9.78
N ASP A 225 -19.63 -11.26 -9.50
CA ASP A 225 -20.11 -12.32 -10.39
C ASP A 225 -20.32 -13.65 -9.61
N ASP A 226 -20.85 -14.68 -10.28
CA ASP A 226 -21.12 -15.99 -9.66
C ASP A 226 -19.87 -16.69 -9.12
N LEU A 227 -18.71 -16.47 -9.75
CA LEU A 227 -17.45 -17.05 -9.29
C LEU A 227 -17.04 -16.42 -7.96
N HIS A 228 -17.15 -15.10 -7.81
CA HIS A 228 -16.89 -14.42 -6.56
C HIS A 228 -17.92 -14.85 -5.49
N ARG A 229 -19.22 -14.89 -5.81
CA ARG A 229 -20.23 -15.41 -4.87
C ARG A 229 -19.87 -16.79 -4.33
N LYS A 230 -19.45 -17.70 -5.21
CA LYS A 230 -18.98 -19.03 -4.80
C LYS A 230 -17.73 -18.94 -3.93
N ASN A 231 -16.71 -18.18 -4.31
CA ASN A 231 -15.45 -18.05 -3.57
C ASN A 231 -15.62 -17.40 -2.19
N TYR A 232 -16.58 -16.48 -2.02
CA TYR A 232 -16.90 -15.85 -0.73
C TYR A 232 -17.93 -16.61 0.10
N SER A 233 -18.53 -17.68 -0.44
CA SER A 233 -19.43 -18.57 0.30
C SER A 233 -18.71 -19.67 1.09
N GLN A 234 -17.37 -19.75 1.00
CA GLN A 234 -16.59 -20.86 1.56
C GLN A 234 -15.32 -20.38 2.28
N GLY A 235 -14.86 -21.20 3.24
CA GLY A 235 -13.58 -21.04 3.92
C GLY A 235 -13.39 -19.68 4.59
N ASP A 236 -12.16 -19.19 4.53
CA ASP A 236 -11.73 -17.93 5.16
C ASP A 236 -12.47 -16.70 4.63
N ASN A 237 -12.84 -16.70 3.35
CA ASN A 237 -13.58 -15.59 2.74
C ASN A 237 -15.00 -15.47 3.31
N ALA A 238 -15.66 -16.61 3.61
CA ALA A 238 -16.97 -16.61 4.24
C ALA A 238 -16.91 -16.02 5.65
N LEU A 239 -15.90 -16.39 6.45
CA LEU A 239 -15.67 -15.82 7.78
C LEU A 239 -15.40 -14.31 7.71
N LYS A 240 -14.59 -13.87 6.75
CA LYS A 240 -14.30 -12.45 6.54
C LYS A 240 -15.57 -11.68 6.15
N LEU A 241 -16.40 -12.23 5.27
CA LEU A 241 -17.65 -11.62 4.82
C LEU A 241 -18.70 -11.56 5.94
N SER A 242 -18.85 -12.63 6.73
CA SER A 242 -19.76 -12.62 7.88
C SER A 242 -19.32 -11.60 8.93
N SER A 243 -18.02 -11.53 9.22
CA SER A 243 -17.48 -10.55 10.17
C SER A 243 -17.72 -9.11 9.70
N PHE A 244 -17.54 -8.83 8.40
CA PHE A 244 -17.88 -7.53 7.81
C PHE A 244 -19.37 -7.19 7.97
N LYS A 245 -20.27 -8.12 7.60
CA LYS A 245 -21.73 -7.90 7.72
C LYS A 245 -22.12 -7.64 9.17
N ASN A 246 -21.61 -8.43 10.10
CA ASN A 246 -21.86 -8.26 11.53
C ASN A 246 -21.43 -6.89 12.06
N ARG A 247 -20.37 -6.29 11.50
CA ARG A 247 -19.84 -5.00 11.95
C ARG A 247 -20.46 -3.78 11.27
N PHE A 248 -20.92 -3.91 10.03
CA PHE A 248 -21.31 -2.76 9.19
C PHE A 248 -22.71 -2.82 8.59
N ARG A 249 -23.44 -3.92 8.78
CA ARG A 249 -24.80 -4.14 8.22
C ARG A 249 -25.83 -4.60 9.25
N ASN A 250 -25.38 -5.07 10.41
CA ASN A 250 -26.25 -5.42 11.53
C ASN A 250 -26.51 -4.23 12.45
#